data_AF-A0A256ZVG9-F1
#
_entry.id   AF-A0A256ZVG9-F1
#
_cell.length_a   1.000
_cell.length_b   1.000
_cell.length_c   1.000
_cell.angle_alpha   90.00
_cell.angle_beta   90.00
_cell.angle_gamma   90.00
#
_symmetry.space_group_name_H-M   'P 1'
#
loop_
_entity.id
_entity.type
_entity.pdbx_description
1 polymer ?
#
loop_
_entity_poly.entity_id
_entity_poly.type
_entity_poly.pdbx_seq_one_letter_code
_entity_poly.pdbx_strand_id
1 'polypeptide(L)'
;MVWTWKSKLISKAVSKVGVKGKIAALYIMSGHSVSFNVKVKDGIIDFVAKKKGDVLAVDVYLKNKPVSAKEVENIARKAFQINAKPVLLIYGSAKISEEALSRSKELNVKIKRVREVEPRPH
;
A
#
# COMPACT_ATOMS: atom_id res chain seq x y z
N MET A 1 4.16 -28.27 9.76
CA MET A 1 3.84 -26.85 9.48
C MET A 1 4.31 -26.01 10.67
N VAL A 2 5.43 -25.31 10.56
CA VAL A 2 5.95 -24.49 11.67
C VAL A 2 5.16 -23.18 11.71
N TRP A 3 4.36 -22.98 12.75
CA TRP A 3 3.63 -21.73 12.99
C TRP A 3 4.60 -20.64 13.45
N THR A 4 5.27 -20.00 12.50
CA THR A 4 6.06 -18.80 12.81
C THR A 4 5.11 -17.64 13.14
N TRP A 5 5.50 -16.77 14.06
CA TRP A 5 4.73 -15.57 14.41
C TRP A 5 4.35 -14.74 13.16
N LYS A 6 5.21 -14.74 12.14
CA LYS A 6 4.96 -14.12 10.83
C LYS A 6 3.79 -14.75 10.08
N SER A 7 3.67 -16.08 10.03
CA SER A 7 2.56 -16.75 9.33
C SER A 7 1.21 -16.43 10.00
N LYS A 8 1.19 -16.36 11.34
CA LYS A 8 0.00 -15.93 12.11
C LYS A 8 -0.37 -14.47 11.81
N LEU A 9 0.61 -13.57 11.70
CA LEU A 9 0.37 -12.16 11.32
C LEU A 9 -0.18 -12.02 9.89
N ILE A 10 0.39 -12.77 8.93
CA ILE A 10 -0.08 -12.78 7.54
C ILE A 10 -1.53 -13.29 7.47
N SER A 11 -1.81 -14.43 8.10
CA SER A 11 -3.17 -14.99 8.15
C SER A 11 -4.18 -14.01 8.74
N LYS A 12 -3.82 -13.35 9.86
CA LYS A 12 -4.65 -12.32 10.50
C LYS A 12 -4.86 -11.09 9.62
N ALA A 13 -3.83 -10.66 8.88
CA ALA A 13 -3.94 -9.53 7.96
C ALA A 13 -4.88 -9.85 6.79
N VAL A 14 -4.72 -11.02 6.18
CA VAL A 14 -5.56 -11.48 5.06
C VAL A 14 -7.01 -11.65 5.48
N SER A 15 -7.27 -12.27 6.64
CA SER A 15 -8.64 -12.51 7.11
C SER A 15 -9.39 -11.23 7.48
N LYS A 16 -8.71 -10.24 8.06
CA LYS A 16 -9.36 -9.00 8.53
C LYS A 16 -9.55 -7.94 7.45
N VAL A 17 -8.65 -7.85 6.47
CA VAL A 17 -8.57 -6.69 5.55
C VAL A 17 -8.64 -7.12 4.08
N GLY A 18 -8.87 -8.41 3.80
CA GLY A 18 -9.08 -8.94 2.46
C GLY A 18 -7.89 -8.66 1.53
N VAL A 19 -8.16 -8.06 0.37
CA VAL A 19 -7.14 -7.77 -0.67
C VAL A 19 -6.01 -6.88 -0.13
N LYS A 20 -6.34 -5.85 0.67
CA LYS A 20 -5.33 -4.99 1.31
C LYS A 20 -4.43 -5.79 2.25
N GLY A 21 -5.01 -6.78 2.93
CA GLY A 21 -4.30 -7.74 3.77
C GLY A 21 -3.34 -8.64 2.97
N LYS A 22 -3.77 -9.15 1.81
CA LYS A 22 -2.92 -9.92 0.89
C LYS A 22 -1.71 -9.10 0.41
N ILE A 23 -1.92 -7.83 0.08
CA ILE A 23 -0.83 -6.92 -0.35
C ILE A 23 0.10 -6.62 0.81
N ALA A 24 -0.43 -6.28 1.97
CA ALA A 24 0.35 -6.02 3.18
C ALA A 24 1.18 -7.25 3.61
N ALA A 25 0.68 -8.46 3.37
CA ALA A 25 1.44 -9.69 3.63
C ALA A 25 2.77 -9.72 2.87
N LEU A 26 2.83 -9.20 1.63
CA LEU A 26 4.08 -9.10 0.87
C LEU A 26 5.09 -8.16 1.55
N TYR A 27 4.61 -7.08 2.16
CA TYR A 27 5.45 -6.18 2.97
C TYR A 27 5.93 -6.88 4.25
N ILE A 28 5.06 -7.63 4.93
CA ILE A 28 5.43 -8.43 6.12
C ILE A 28 6.48 -9.49 5.77
N MET A 29 6.29 -10.23 4.66
CA MET A 29 7.23 -11.25 4.18
C MET A 29 8.60 -10.64 3.84
N SER A 30 8.63 -9.45 3.26
CA SER A 30 9.87 -8.70 3.01
C SER A 30 10.48 -8.04 4.26
N GLY A 31 9.90 -8.28 5.45
CA GLY A 31 10.44 -7.86 6.74
C GLY A 31 10.02 -6.45 7.19
N HIS A 32 8.94 -5.90 6.64
CA HIS A 32 8.35 -4.67 7.15
C HIS A 32 7.41 -4.95 8.31
N SER A 33 7.37 -4.05 9.30
CA SER A 33 6.25 -3.95 10.24
C SER A 33 5.10 -3.20 9.56
N VAL A 34 3.87 -3.70 9.66
CA VAL A 34 2.71 -3.10 8.98
C VAL A 34 1.63 -2.69 9.99
N SER A 35 1.10 -1.48 9.83
CA SER A 35 -0.04 -0.94 10.59
C SER A 35 -1.17 -0.57 9.61
N PHE A 36 -2.36 -1.10 9.83
CA PHE A 36 -3.51 -0.88 8.93
C PHE A 36 -4.38 0.30 9.37
N ASN A 37 -5.11 0.89 8.42
CA ASN A 37 -6.13 1.92 8.63
C ASN A 37 -5.62 3.09 9.48
N VAL A 38 -4.45 3.63 9.14
CA VAL A 38 -3.84 4.73 9.88
C VAL A 38 -4.61 6.00 9.58
N LYS A 39 -5.22 6.59 10.61
CA LYS A 39 -5.98 7.83 10.51
C LYS A 39 -5.03 9.02 10.45
N VAL A 40 -5.26 9.89 9.48
CA VAL A 40 -4.59 11.18 9.29
C VAL A 40 -5.65 12.26 9.10
N LYS A 41 -5.29 13.54 9.14
CA LYS A 41 -6.27 14.64 8.99
C LYS A 41 -6.99 14.58 7.64
N ASP A 42 -6.26 14.18 6.59
CA ASP A 42 -6.77 14.08 5.22
C ASP A 42 -7.38 12.70 4.89
N GLY A 43 -7.74 11.92 5.91
CA GLY A 43 -8.47 10.66 5.76
C GLY A 43 -7.73 9.44 6.33
N ILE A 44 -7.87 8.30 5.66
CA ILE A 44 -7.29 7.03 6.11
C ILE A 44 -6.27 6.55 5.09
N ILE A 45 -5.11 6.13 5.58
CA ILE A 45 -4.11 5.38 4.81
C ILE A 45 -4.38 3.89 5.01
N ASP A 46 -4.46 3.13 3.92
CA ASP A 46 -4.80 1.71 3.98
C ASP A 46 -3.84 0.92 4.87
N PHE A 47 -2.54 1.13 4.67
CA PHE A 47 -1.53 0.68 5.62
C PHE A 47 -0.22 1.46 5.54
N VAL A 48 0.50 1.47 6.65
CA VAL A 48 1.86 2.01 6.75
C VAL A 48 2.82 0.85 6.98
N ALA A 49 3.87 0.77 6.15
CA ALA A 49 4.92 -0.23 6.25
C ALA A 49 6.23 0.42 6.71
N LYS A 50 6.87 -0.14 7.74
CA LYS A 50 8.12 0.37 8.33
C LYS A 50 9.23 -0.66 8.28
N LYS A 51 10.42 -0.28 7.81
CA LYS A 51 11.62 -1.13 7.80
C LYS A 51 12.89 -0.28 7.87
N LYS A 52 13.78 -0.57 8.83
CA LYS A 52 15.12 0.07 8.95
C LYS A 52 15.10 1.61 8.81
N GLY A 53 14.14 2.29 9.43
CA GLY A 53 14.00 3.75 9.38
C GLY A 53 13.20 4.28 8.19
N ASP A 54 12.97 3.48 7.14
CA ASP A 54 12.05 3.84 6.06
C ASP A 54 10.59 3.62 6.49
N VAL A 55 9.77 4.65 6.28
CA VAL A 55 8.33 4.62 6.50
C VAL A 55 7.64 4.82 5.15
N LEU A 56 6.80 3.86 4.76
CA LEU A 56 6.03 3.89 3.51
C LEU A 56 4.54 4.02 3.86
N ALA A 57 3.87 5.02 3.29
CA ALA A 57 2.42 5.14 3.32
C ALA A 57 1.87 4.50 2.04
N VAL A 58 1.04 3.47 2.17
CA VAL A 58 0.53 2.73 1.02
C VAL A 58 -0.99 2.81 0.98
N ASP A 59 -1.52 3.36 -0.13
CA ASP A 59 -2.93 3.26 -0.48
C ASP A 59 -3.11 2.29 -1.65
N VAL A 60 -4.12 1.43 -1.55
CA VAL A 60 -4.42 0.40 -2.55
C VAL A 60 -5.57 0.85 -3.43
N TYR A 61 -5.25 1.07 -4.71
CA TYR A 61 -6.24 1.40 -5.73
C TYR A 61 -6.89 0.12 -6.29
N LEU A 62 -8.17 -0.07 -5.95
CA LEU A 62 -8.97 -1.25 -6.33
C LEU A 62 -10.01 -0.97 -7.43
N LYS A 63 -10.07 0.26 -7.96
CA LYS A 63 -11.11 0.66 -8.92
C LYS A 63 -10.72 0.22 -10.34
N ASN A 64 -11.74 -0.08 -11.17
CA ASN A 64 -11.54 -0.40 -12.59
C ASN A 64 -11.34 0.83 -13.50
N LYS A 65 -11.40 2.03 -12.94
CA LYS A 65 -11.19 3.28 -13.68
C LYS A 65 -9.70 3.63 -13.75
N PRO A 66 -9.27 4.45 -14.73
CA PRO A 66 -7.91 4.94 -14.74
C PRO A 66 -7.57 5.72 -13.47
N VAL A 67 -6.35 5.53 -12.96
CA VAL A 67 -5.81 6.33 -11.86
C VAL A 67 -5.67 7.77 -12.34
N SER A 68 -6.26 8.71 -11.60
CA SER A 68 -6.22 10.14 -11.89
C SER A 68 -5.19 10.86 -11.01
N ALA A 69 -4.81 12.08 -11.41
CA ALA A 69 -3.91 12.94 -10.64
C ALA A 69 -4.39 13.17 -9.20
N LYS A 70 -5.72 13.25 -8.99
CA LYS A 70 -6.32 13.43 -7.66
C LYS A 70 -5.94 12.31 -6.69
N GLU A 71 -5.91 11.06 -7.16
CA GLU A 71 -5.56 9.92 -6.30
C GLU A 71 -4.08 9.96 -5.88
N VAL A 72 -3.21 10.44 -6.78
CA VAL A 72 -1.78 10.65 -6.52
C VAL A 72 -1.57 11.80 -5.52
N GLU A 73 -2.28 12.91 -5.69
CA GLU A 73 -2.23 14.04 -4.75
C GLU A 73 -2.72 13.64 -3.35
N ASN A 74 -3.81 12.87 -3.27
CA ASN A 74 -4.37 12.44 -2.01
C ASN A 74 -3.37 11.62 -1.18
N ILE A 75 -2.71 10.63 -1.78
CA ILE A 75 -1.70 9.84 -1.05
C ILE A 75 -0.48 10.67 -0.68
N ALA A 76 -0.04 11.60 -1.54
CA ALA A 76 1.08 12.49 -1.24
C ALA A 76 0.79 13.34 0.00
N ARG A 77 -0.39 13.96 0.08
CA ARG A 77 -0.82 14.77 1.24
C ARG A 77 -0.89 13.94 2.52
N LYS A 78 -1.54 12.77 2.47
CA LYS A 78 -1.63 11.87 3.63
C LYS A 78 -0.26 11.41 4.12
N ALA A 79 0.64 11.04 3.20
CA ALA A 79 1.97 10.56 3.53
C ALA A 79 2.85 11.67 4.14
N PHE A 80 2.70 12.91 3.65
CA PHE A 80 3.40 14.07 4.19
C PHE A 80 3.08 14.29 5.68
N GLN A 81 1.82 14.12 6.09
CA GLN A 81 1.41 14.31 7.49
C GLN A 81 2.09 13.36 8.48
N ILE A 82 2.59 12.22 8.02
CA ILE A 82 3.25 11.21 8.84
C ILE A 82 4.74 11.04 8.47
N ASN A 83 5.31 11.99 7.70
CA ASN A 83 6.68 11.94 7.20
C ASN A 83 7.05 10.60 6.54
N ALA A 84 6.12 10.04 5.77
CA ALA A 84 6.29 8.78 5.07
C ALA A 84 6.46 8.98 3.57
N LYS A 85 7.12 8.05 2.90
CA LYS A 85 7.21 8.01 1.43
C LYS A 85 5.87 7.51 0.86
N PRO A 86 5.19 8.29 0.00
CA PRO A 86 3.91 7.90 -0.58
C PRO A 86 4.06 6.80 -1.63
N VAL A 87 3.23 5.77 -1.51
CA VAL A 87 3.15 4.66 -2.47
C VAL A 87 1.69 4.46 -2.86
N LEU A 88 1.40 4.59 -4.15
CA LEU A 88 0.10 4.23 -4.71
C LEU A 88 0.21 2.85 -5.34
N LEU A 89 -0.52 1.88 -4.81
CA LEU A 89 -0.45 0.50 -5.25
C LEU A 89 -1.71 0.13 -6.01
N ILE A 90 -1.57 -0.09 -7.32
CA ILE A 90 -2.66 -0.48 -8.20
C ILE A 90 -2.81 -1.99 -8.12
N TYR A 91 -3.98 -2.45 -7.69
CA TYR A 91 -4.34 -3.85 -7.73
C TYR A 91 -5.12 -4.16 -9.01
N GLY A 92 -4.64 -5.11 -9.80
CA GLY A 92 -5.25 -5.50 -11.07
C GLY A 92 -4.69 -4.75 -12.29
N SER A 93 -5.57 -4.39 -13.22
CA SER A 93 -5.22 -3.92 -14.57
C SER A 93 -5.56 -2.45 -14.85
N ALA A 94 -5.88 -1.65 -13.81
CA ALA A 94 -6.21 -0.25 -14.00
C ALA A 94 -5.09 0.52 -14.74
N LYS A 95 -5.52 1.31 -15.73
CA LYS A 95 -4.64 2.21 -16.48
C LYS A 95 -4.23 3.39 -15.61
N ILE A 96 -3.13 4.03 -15.97
CA ILE A 96 -2.63 5.25 -15.32
C ILE A 96 -2.81 6.36 -16.35
N SER A 97 -3.48 7.46 -16.00
CA SER A 97 -3.55 8.61 -16.90
C SER A 97 -2.18 9.30 -17.01
N GLU A 98 -1.91 9.95 -18.14
CA GLU A 98 -0.66 10.70 -18.32
C GLU A 98 -0.51 11.80 -17.25
N GLU A 99 -1.60 12.47 -16.91
CA GLU A 99 -1.67 13.46 -15.81
C GLU A 99 -1.24 12.86 -14.47
N ALA A 100 -1.73 11.66 -14.14
CA ALA A 100 -1.36 10.98 -12.91
C ALA A 100 0.13 10.59 -12.90
N LEU A 101 0.66 10.22 -14.06
CA LEU A 101 2.07 9.89 -14.20
C LEU A 101 2.96 11.12 -14.04
N SER A 102 2.60 12.26 -14.64
CA SER A 102 3.33 13.53 -14.45
C SER A 102 3.32 13.95 -12.97
N ARG A 103 2.13 13.99 -12.35
CA ARG A 103 2.00 14.36 -10.94
C ARG A 103 2.73 13.39 -10.00
N SER A 104 2.83 12.11 -10.35
CA SER A 104 3.58 11.14 -9.54
C SER A 104 5.07 11.45 -9.49
N LYS A 105 5.63 11.97 -10.60
CA LYS A 105 7.04 12.38 -10.67
C LYS A 105 7.28 13.67 -9.88
N GLU A 106 6.40 14.65 -10.03
CA GLU A 106 6.48 15.94 -9.31
C GLU A 106 6.39 15.76 -7.78
N LEU A 107 5.45 14.91 -7.32
CA LEU A 107 5.20 14.68 -5.90
C LEU A 107 6.02 13.52 -5.30
N ASN A 108 6.95 12.94 -6.07
CA ASN A 108 7.75 11.77 -5.67
C ASN A 108 6.91 10.59 -5.15
N VAL A 109 5.74 10.36 -5.75
CA VAL A 109 4.85 9.25 -5.41
C VAL A 109 5.26 8.00 -6.17
N LYS A 110 5.58 6.93 -5.44
CA LYS A 110 5.93 5.65 -6.06
C LYS A 110 4.67 4.90 -6.48
N ILE A 111 4.43 4.76 -7.77
CA ILE A 111 3.35 3.92 -8.29
C ILE A 111 3.87 2.49 -8.46
N LYS A 112 3.16 1.52 -7.89
CA LYS A 112 3.42 0.09 -8.10
C LYS A 112 2.16 -0.60 -8.59
N ARG A 113 2.32 -1.65 -9.39
CA ARG A 113 1.23 -2.54 -9.79
C ARG A 113 1.44 -3.92 -9.19
N VAL A 114 0.37 -4.50 -8.67
CA VAL A 114 0.32 -5.86 -8.14
C VAL A 114 -0.85 -6.57 -8.81
N ARG A 115 -0.57 -7.70 -9.46
CA ARG A 115 -1.61 -8.62 -9.95
C ARG A 115 -2.09 -9.48 -8.78
N GLU A 116 -3.13 -10.27 -9.00
CA GLU A 116 -3.63 -11.17 -7.96
C GLU A 116 -2.50 -12.04 -7.38
N VAL A 117 -2.36 -12.02 -6.05
CA VAL A 117 -1.33 -12.78 -5.33
C VAL A 117 -1.99 -13.61 -4.23
N GLU A 118 -1.60 -14.87 -4.17
CA GLU A 118 -1.81 -15.73 -3.00
C GLU A 118 -0.54 -15.70 -2.14
N PRO A 119 -0.53 -14.99 -1.00
CA PRO A 119 0.63 -15.00 -0.12
C PRO A 119 0.78 -16.39 0.51
N ARG A 120 1.80 -17.15 0.09
CA ARG A 120 2.17 -18.43 0.70
C ARG A 120 3.39 -18.22 1.59
N PRO A 121 3.32 -18.49 2.90
CA PRO A 121 4.50 -18.53 3.74
C PRO A 121 5.35 -19.76 3.34
N HIS A 122 6.64 -19.53 3.10
CA HIS A 122 7.64 -20.61 2.98
C HIS A 122 7.99 -21.15 4.37
#